data_AF-A0A7K4FUF8-F1
#
_entry.id   AF-A0A7K4FUF8-F1
#
_cell.length_a   1.000
_cell.length_b   1.000
_cell.length_c   1.000
_cell.angle_alpha   90.00
_cell.angle_beta   90.00
_cell.angle_gamma   90.00
#
_symmetry.space_group_name_H-M   'P 1'
#
loop_
_entity.id
_entity.type
_entity.pdbx_description
1 polymer ?
#
loop_
_entity_poly.entity_id
_entity_poly.type
_entity_poly.pdbx_seq_one_letter_code
_entity_poly.pdbx_strand_id
1 'polypeptide(L)'
;MKTATLIGVLVVIVATLSVGVLGVKTSGIIISPQQVGKDEGGTWGITNQFNDSPQKIGIQANGLKWVSMESLTDQAGDQIIIYLYSFSNQQDALAYYEDFVPTMNFSVINGITTYYYQYGMVGAIYSLSGDKIIYISFVGSGNSNSLSPNEGNMLRLVSSLLN
;
A
#
# COMPACT_ATOMS: atom_id res chain seq x y z
N MET A 1 -16.51 21.64 -53.36
CA MET A 1 -17.82 21.14 -52.87
C MET A 1 -17.56 19.82 -52.19
N LYS A 2 -17.83 19.73 -50.87
CA LYS A 2 -17.62 18.52 -50.07
C LYS A 2 -18.99 17.86 -49.86
N THR A 3 -19.20 16.69 -50.41
CA THR A 3 -20.33 15.81 -50.09
C THR A 3 -19.92 14.91 -48.94
N ALA A 4 -20.59 15.05 -47.80
CA ALA A 4 -20.45 14.20 -46.64
C ALA A 4 -21.76 13.41 -46.45
N THR A 5 -21.65 12.09 -46.55
CA THR A 5 -22.70 11.08 -46.34
C THR A 5 -21.88 9.82 -45.99
N LEU A 6 -22.07 9.03 -44.93
CA LEU A 6 -23.08 8.90 -43.90
C LEU A 6 -22.58 7.77 -42.95
N ILE A 7 -23.32 7.54 -41.87
CA ILE A 7 -23.46 6.29 -41.09
C ILE A 7 -22.46 6.10 -39.95
N GLY A 8 -23.04 6.11 -38.75
CA GLY A 8 -22.36 5.86 -37.49
C GLY A 8 -22.02 4.39 -37.26
N VAL A 9 -21.15 4.19 -36.29
CA VAL A 9 -21.00 2.93 -35.57
C VAL A 9 -20.84 3.28 -34.10
N LEU A 10 -21.86 2.96 -33.32
CA LEU A 10 -21.75 2.80 -31.88
C LEU A 10 -20.81 1.61 -31.64
N VAL A 11 -19.56 1.85 -31.29
CA VAL A 11 -18.64 0.78 -30.88
C VAL A 11 -18.68 0.68 -29.37
N VAL A 12 -19.54 -0.21 -28.87
CA VAL A 12 -19.43 -0.76 -27.52
C VAL A 12 -18.27 -1.75 -27.55
N ILE A 13 -17.10 -1.37 -27.01
CA ILE A 13 -16.03 -2.33 -26.69
C ILE A 13 -16.15 -2.64 -25.20
N VAL A 14 -16.96 -3.64 -24.87
CA VAL A 14 -16.76 -4.43 -23.65
C VAL A 14 -15.94 -5.64 -24.07
N ALA A 15 -14.66 -5.63 -23.69
CA ALA A 15 -13.81 -6.82 -23.74
C ALA A 15 -12.92 -6.81 -22.50
N THR A 16 -13.45 -7.41 -21.43
CA THR A 16 -12.68 -8.05 -20.38
C THR A 16 -11.70 -9.04 -21.00
N LEU A 17 -10.41 -8.88 -20.75
CA LEU A 17 -9.45 -9.99 -20.71
C LEU A 17 -8.19 -9.52 -20.00
N SER A 18 -8.04 -10.03 -18.79
CA SER A 18 -6.82 -10.15 -18.02
C SER A 18 -5.72 -10.70 -18.92
N VAL A 19 -4.78 -9.86 -19.33
CA VAL A 19 -3.53 -10.29 -19.95
C VAL A 19 -2.43 -9.82 -19.00
N GLY A 20 -1.77 -10.80 -18.38
CA GLY A 20 -0.66 -10.57 -17.48
C GLY A 20 0.34 -9.61 -18.10
N VAL A 21 0.66 -8.55 -17.35
CA VAL A 21 1.74 -7.64 -17.67
C VAL A 21 3.05 -8.40 -17.45
N LEU A 22 3.46 -9.17 -18.47
CA LEU A 22 4.86 -9.51 -18.69
C LEU A 22 5.52 -8.25 -19.25
N GLY A 23 6.00 -7.39 -18.37
CA GLY A 23 6.65 -6.15 -18.78
C GLY A 23 7.13 -5.35 -17.59
N VAL A 24 8.43 -5.52 -17.30
CA VAL A 24 9.20 -4.87 -16.24
C VAL A 24 8.95 -5.49 -14.86
N LYS A 25 9.94 -6.27 -14.37
CA LYS A 25 10.17 -6.38 -12.92
C LYS A 25 10.54 -4.99 -12.42
N THR A 26 9.55 -4.11 -12.25
CA THR A 26 9.68 -3.02 -11.30
C THR A 26 9.69 -3.72 -9.95
N SER A 27 10.67 -3.40 -9.11
CA SER A 27 10.80 -3.97 -7.76
C SER A 27 9.64 -3.49 -6.88
N GLY A 28 8.43 -3.99 -7.15
CA GLY A 28 7.29 -3.84 -6.27
C GLY A 28 7.57 -4.55 -4.97
N ILE A 29 6.85 -4.16 -3.93
CA ILE A 29 6.85 -4.93 -2.70
C ILE A 29 6.32 -6.34 -3.03
N ILE A 30 7.06 -7.37 -2.61
CA ILE A 30 6.53 -8.72 -2.47
C ILE A 30 6.66 -9.03 -0.99
N ILE A 31 5.56 -8.94 -0.25
CA ILE A 31 5.57 -9.38 1.14
C ILE A 31 5.15 -10.82 1.13
N SER A 32 5.95 -11.65 1.78
CA SER A 32 5.55 -13.02 1.98
C SER A 32 4.47 -13.03 3.06
N PRO A 33 3.28 -13.63 2.82
CA PRO A 33 2.32 -13.87 3.89
C PRO A 33 2.91 -14.69 5.04
N GLN A 34 3.93 -15.51 4.75
CA GLN A 34 4.70 -16.23 5.76
C GLN A 34 5.54 -15.27 6.63
N GLN A 35 6.08 -14.19 6.06
CA GLN A 35 6.79 -13.15 6.83
C GLN A 35 5.83 -12.38 7.74
N VAL A 36 4.65 -12.01 7.24
CA VAL A 36 3.60 -11.39 8.08
C VAL A 36 3.17 -12.35 9.20
N GLY A 37 2.94 -13.63 8.90
CA GLY A 37 2.63 -14.63 9.92
C GLY A 37 3.75 -14.86 10.95
N LYS A 38 5.02 -14.69 10.57
CA LYS A 38 6.17 -14.75 11.49
C LYS A 38 6.24 -13.52 12.40
N ASP A 39 5.88 -12.36 11.89
CA ASP A 39 5.99 -11.10 12.63
C ASP A 39 4.75 -10.86 13.48
N GLU A 40 3.54 -10.93 12.91
CA GLU A 40 2.26 -10.66 13.58
C GLU A 40 1.58 -11.91 14.17
N GLY A 41 2.03 -13.10 13.80
CA GLY A 41 1.35 -14.36 14.16
C GLY A 41 0.26 -14.74 13.16
N GLY A 42 -0.34 -15.92 13.33
CA GLY A 42 -1.45 -16.37 12.50
C GLY A 42 -1.09 -16.81 11.09
N THR A 43 -2.11 -17.18 10.31
CA THR A 43 -1.97 -17.53 8.89
C THR A 43 -2.62 -16.44 8.05
N TRP A 44 -1.81 -15.75 7.25
CA TRP A 44 -2.26 -14.68 6.38
C TRP A 44 -2.39 -15.16 4.94
N GLY A 45 -3.43 -14.71 4.24
CA GLY A 45 -3.65 -14.92 2.82
C GLY A 45 -3.72 -13.60 2.07
N ILE A 46 -3.11 -13.52 0.89
CA ILE A 46 -3.18 -12.34 0.02
C ILE A 46 -4.61 -12.21 -0.51
N THR A 47 -5.22 -11.05 -0.31
CA THR A 47 -6.56 -10.72 -0.84
C THR A 47 -6.50 -9.80 -2.05
N ASN A 48 -5.54 -8.88 -2.10
CA ASN A 48 -5.36 -7.99 -3.22
C ASN A 48 -3.88 -7.63 -3.37
N GLN A 49 -3.45 -7.42 -4.60
CA GLN A 49 -2.09 -6.98 -4.91
C GLN A 49 -2.10 -6.15 -6.20
N PHE A 50 -1.40 -5.02 -6.19
CA PHE A 50 -1.09 -4.31 -7.41
C PHE A 50 0.30 -3.67 -7.35
N ASN A 51 0.83 -3.37 -8.53
CA ASN A 51 2.03 -2.59 -8.72
C ASN A 51 1.83 -1.80 -10.01
N ASP A 52 1.50 -0.51 -9.89
CA ASP A 52 1.12 0.28 -11.06
C ASP A 52 1.52 1.75 -10.95
N SER A 53 1.37 2.46 -12.06
CA SER A 53 1.63 3.90 -12.10
C SER A 53 0.54 4.68 -11.35
N PRO A 54 0.87 5.82 -10.73
CA PRO A 54 -0.09 6.61 -9.94
C PRO A 54 -1.33 7.01 -10.71
N GLN A 55 -1.18 7.31 -12.00
CA GLN A 55 -2.27 7.74 -12.88
C GLN A 55 -3.34 6.66 -13.03
N LYS A 56 -2.97 5.39 -13.08
CA LYS A 56 -3.92 4.28 -13.26
C LYS A 56 -4.69 3.96 -11.99
N ILE A 57 -4.13 4.26 -10.83
CA ILE A 57 -4.78 4.07 -9.52
C ILE A 57 -5.39 5.36 -8.97
N GLY A 58 -5.38 6.45 -9.75
CA GLY A 58 -6.01 7.72 -9.40
C GLY A 58 -5.26 8.56 -8.35
N ILE A 59 -3.99 8.26 -8.08
CA ILE A 59 -3.16 9.06 -7.16
C ILE A 59 -2.42 10.12 -7.96
N GLN A 60 -2.62 11.39 -7.60
CA GLN A 60 -1.86 12.51 -8.14
C GLN A 60 -0.92 13.04 -7.07
N ALA A 61 0.37 12.73 -7.22
CA ALA A 61 1.43 13.21 -6.35
C ALA A 61 2.64 13.58 -7.21
N ASN A 62 3.22 14.75 -6.96
CA ASN A 62 4.40 15.20 -7.69
C ASN A 62 5.55 14.22 -7.49
N GLY A 63 6.26 13.91 -8.57
CA GLY A 63 7.42 13.03 -8.53
C GLY A 63 7.13 11.55 -8.29
N LEU A 64 5.90 11.14 -7.95
CA LEU A 64 5.55 9.75 -7.72
C LEU A 64 5.65 8.93 -9.02
N LYS A 65 6.46 7.88 -9.01
CA LYS A 65 6.74 7.03 -10.19
C LYS A 65 5.85 5.80 -10.24
N TRP A 66 5.67 5.14 -9.10
CA TRP A 66 4.88 3.93 -8.99
C TRP A 66 4.39 3.72 -7.57
N VAL A 67 3.33 2.92 -7.45
CA VAL A 67 2.75 2.48 -6.18
C VAL A 67 2.54 0.99 -6.23
N SER A 68 3.03 0.30 -5.20
CA SER A 68 2.73 -1.10 -4.96
C SER A 68 1.84 -1.20 -3.73
N MET A 69 0.85 -2.08 -3.79
CA MET A 69 0.00 -2.41 -2.66
C MET A 69 -0.09 -3.92 -2.53
N GLU A 70 -0.08 -4.39 -1.30
CA GLU A 70 -0.46 -5.74 -0.96
C GLU A 70 -1.39 -5.71 0.25
N SER A 71 -2.48 -6.47 0.17
CA SER A 71 -3.45 -6.61 1.24
C SER A 71 -3.53 -8.08 1.62
N LEU A 72 -3.43 -8.35 2.92
CA LEU A 72 -3.50 -9.67 3.51
C LEU A 72 -4.65 -9.74 4.49
N THR A 73 -5.30 -10.90 4.58
CA THR A 73 -6.31 -11.18 5.61
C THR A 73 -6.00 -12.48 6.33
N ASP A 74 -6.40 -12.56 7.60
CA ASP A 74 -6.29 -13.80 8.37
C ASP A 74 -7.65 -14.54 8.45
N GLN A 75 -7.72 -15.60 9.25
CA GLN A 75 -8.95 -16.37 9.43
C GLN A 75 -10.00 -15.66 10.31
N ALA A 76 -9.59 -14.66 11.11
CA ALA A 76 -10.49 -13.85 11.91
C ALA A 76 -11.12 -12.71 11.08
N GLY A 77 -10.64 -12.48 9.87
CA GLY A 77 -11.06 -11.38 9.00
C GLY A 77 -10.33 -10.07 9.31
N ASP A 78 -9.25 -10.12 10.09
CA ASP A 78 -8.35 -9.00 10.27
C ASP A 78 -7.59 -8.75 8.96
N GLN A 79 -7.21 -7.51 8.73
CA GLN A 79 -6.61 -7.06 7.48
C GLN A 79 -5.35 -6.23 7.73
N ILE A 80 -4.30 -6.56 7.00
CA ILE A 80 -3.08 -5.75 6.86
C ILE A 80 -3.03 -5.25 5.43
N ILE A 81 -2.86 -3.95 5.24
CA ILE A 81 -2.69 -3.33 3.92
C ILE A 81 -1.37 -2.59 3.93
N ILE A 82 -0.53 -2.87 2.93
CA ILE A 82 0.81 -2.34 2.83
C ILE A 82 0.95 -1.65 1.50
N TYR A 83 1.36 -0.39 1.52
CA TYR A 83 1.67 0.43 0.36
C TYR A 83 3.15 0.77 0.34
N LEU A 84 3.75 0.72 -0.85
CA LEU A 84 5.03 1.35 -1.15
C LEU A 84 4.85 2.36 -2.26
N TYR A 85 5.20 3.59 -1.94
CA TYR A 85 5.27 4.70 -2.86
C TYR A 85 6.74 4.94 -3.19
N SER A 86 7.07 5.05 -4.48
CA SER A 86 8.42 5.40 -4.92
C SER A 86 8.38 6.65 -5.77
N PHE A 87 9.22 7.60 -5.41
CA PHE A 87 9.29 8.94 -5.98
C PHE A 87 10.52 9.10 -6.87
N SER A 88 10.57 10.24 -7.53
CA SER A 88 11.66 10.57 -8.44
C SER A 88 12.91 11.03 -7.71
N ASN A 89 12.72 11.60 -6.53
CA ASN A 89 13.77 12.08 -5.65
C ASN A 89 13.26 12.07 -4.20
N GLN A 90 14.18 12.23 -3.26
CA GLN A 90 13.88 12.26 -1.83
C GLN A 90 13.04 13.48 -1.41
N GLN A 91 13.16 14.62 -2.09
CA GLN A 91 12.42 15.83 -1.73
C GLN A 91 10.92 15.69 -1.98
N ASP A 92 10.54 15.09 -3.11
CA ASP A 92 9.14 14.80 -3.44
C ASP A 92 8.55 13.75 -2.49
N ALA A 93 9.34 12.74 -2.11
CA ALA A 93 8.93 11.76 -1.11
C ALA A 93 8.71 12.42 0.26
N LEU A 94 9.62 13.29 0.70
CA LEU A 94 9.46 14.02 1.96
C LEU A 94 8.21 14.91 1.94
N ALA A 95 8.01 15.68 0.88
CA ALA A 95 6.84 16.55 0.75
C ALA A 95 5.53 15.75 0.80
N TYR A 96 5.46 14.63 0.07
CA TYR A 96 4.28 13.76 0.15
C TYR A 96 4.10 13.13 1.53
N TYR A 97 5.18 12.73 2.19
CA TYR A 97 5.14 12.17 3.54
C TYR A 97 4.57 13.18 4.55
N GLU A 98 5.06 14.42 4.52
CA GLU A 98 4.61 15.50 5.41
C GLU A 98 3.12 15.87 5.20
N ASP A 99 2.63 15.79 3.96
CA ASP A 99 1.21 16.02 3.63
C ASP A 99 0.31 14.82 3.99
N PHE A 100 0.83 13.60 3.91
CA PHE A 100 0.05 12.37 4.02
C PHE A 100 -0.03 11.82 5.46
N VAL A 101 1.03 12.00 6.26
CA VAL A 101 1.08 11.48 7.63
C VAL A 101 0.09 12.27 8.51
N PRO A 102 -0.85 11.59 9.20
CA PRO A 102 -1.83 12.26 10.03
C PRO A 102 -1.16 13.07 11.14
N THR A 103 -1.64 14.30 11.37
CA THR A 103 -1.08 15.19 12.41
C THR A 103 -1.57 14.88 13.83
N MET A 104 -2.44 13.88 14.02
CA MET A 104 -3.07 13.57 15.30
C MET A 104 -2.75 12.14 15.76
N ASN A 105 -2.37 11.99 17.04
CA ASN A 105 -2.11 10.72 17.75
C ASN A 105 -1.05 9.80 17.12
N PHE A 106 0.14 10.36 16.85
CA PHE A 106 1.29 9.58 16.41
C PHE A 106 2.45 9.62 17.42
N SER A 107 3.27 8.57 17.40
CA SER A 107 4.61 8.53 17.99
C SER A 107 5.64 8.39 16.87
N VAL A 108 6.87 8.84 17.11
CA VAL A 108 7.99 8.61 16.20
C VAL A 108 9.05 7.80 16.92
N ILE A 109 9.36 6.61 16.40
CA ILE A 109 10.31 5.68 16.98
C ILE A 109 11.29 5.26 15.89
N ASN A 110 12.58 5.54 16.07
CA ASN A 110 13.63 5.24 15.08
C ASN A 110 13.34 5.79 13.65
N GLY A 111 12.71 6.96 13.56
CA GLY A 111 12.34 7.57 12.27
C GLY A 111 11.11 6.95 11.60
N ILE A 112 10.42 6.04 12.30
CA ILE A 112 9.16 5.45 11.86
C ILE A 112 8.02 6.13 12.63
N THR A 113 7.05 6.66 11.91
CA THR A 113 5.86 7.30 12.50
C THR A 113 4.76 6.27 12.68
N THR A 114 4.29 6.11 13.90
CA THR A 114 3.26 5.13 14.26
C THR A 114 2.01 5.86 14.72
N TYR A 115 0.90 5.60 14.05
CA TYR A 115 -0.44 6.04 14.45
C TYR A 115 -1.13 4.95 15.28
N TYR A 116 -1.79 5.36 16.36
CA TYR A 116 -2.53 4.46 17.24
C TYR A 116 -4.03 4.73 17.18
N TYR A 117 -4.81 3.66 17.20
CA TYR A 117 -6.23 3.73 17.50
C TYR A 117 -6.45 4.11 18.97
N GLN A 118 -7.72 4.36 19.32
CA GLN A 118 -8.13 4.43 20.72
C GLN A 118 -7.69 3.14 21.44
N TYR A 119 -7.26 3.27 22.70
CA TYR A 119 -6.74 2.19 23.56
C TYR A 119 -5.32 1.68 23.24
N GLY A 120 -4.54 2.40 22.42
CA GLY A 120 -3.10 2.15 22.27
C GLY A 120 -2.72 1.04 21.30
N MET A 121 -3.68 0.53 20.53
CA MET A 121 -3.42 -0.42 19.43
C MET A 121 -2.81 0.31 18.24
N VAL A 122 -1.83 -0.28 17.57
CA VAL A 122 -1.26 0.30 16.35
C VAL A 122 -2.29 0.22 15.23
N GLY A 123 -2.62 1.37 14.65
CA GLY A 123 -3.52 1.44 13.49
C GLY A 123 -2.78 1.57 12.17
N ALA A 124 -1.70 2.36 12.16
CA ALA A 124 -0.88 2.49 10.98
C ALA A 124 0.57 2.83 11.31
N ILE A 125 1.46 2.50 10.40
CA ILE A 125 2.86 2.87 10.41
C ILE A 125 3.24 3.52 9.08
N TYR A 126 4.03 4.58 9.16
CA TYR A 126 4.56 5.34 8.04
C TYR A 126 6.07 5.44 8.18
N SER A 127 6.81 5.02 7.17
CA SER A 127 8.27 5.15 7.12
C SER A 127 8.71 5.81 5.83
N LEU A 128 9.54 6.83 5.95
CA LEU A 128 10.23 7.47 4.83
C LEU A 128 11.68 6.98 4.78
N SER A 129 12.13 6.50 3.62
CA SER A 129 13.52 6.09 3.39
C SER A 129 13.96 6.51 2.00
N GLY A 130 14.80 7.54 1.90
CA GLY A 130 15.25 8.09 0.63
C GLY A 130 14.09 8.59 -0.23
N ASP A 131 13.93 8.02 -1.43
CA ASP A 131 12.86 8.32 -2.37
C ASP A 131 11.63 7.40 -2.22
N LYS A 132 11.51 6.70 -1.09
CA LYS A 132 10.44 5.71 -0.84
C LYS A 132 9.68 5.99 0.44
N ILE A 133 8.37 5.72 0.39
CA ILE A 133 7.50 5.72 1.58
C ILE A 133 6.84 4.35 1.69
N ILE A 134 6.95 3.74 2.86
CA ILE A 134 6.14 2.59 3.24
C ILE A 134 5.03 3.06 4.16
N TYR A 135 3.81 2.62 3.85
CA TYR A 135 2.64 2.79 4.69
C TYR A 135 2.03 1.43 4.96
N ILE A 136 1.90 1.06 6.24
CA ILE A 136 1.25 -0.17 6.67
C ILE A 136 0.05 0.23 7.50
N SER A 137 -1.15 -0.20 7.14
CA SER A 137 -2.34 -0.08 7.98
C SER A 137 -2.82 -1.45 8.42
N PHE A 138 -3.25 -1.52 9.66
CA PHE A 138 -3.95 -2.68 10.19
C PHE A 138 -5.39 -2.30 10.51
N VAL A 139 -6.32 -3.16 10.12
CA VAL A 139 -7.74 -3.08 10.50
C VAL A 139 -8.13 -4.45 11.03
N GLY A 140 -8.44 -4.54 12.31
CA GLY A 140 -8.79 -5.82 12.92
C GLY A 140 -9.90 -5.70 13.95
N SER A 141 -10.45 -6.85 14.27
CA SER A 141 -11.46 -7.01 15.30
C SER A 141 -10.80 -6.80 16.66
N GLY A 142 -11.21 -5.80 17.45
CA GLY A 142 -10.65 -5.53 18.79
C GLY A 142 -11.02 -6.58 19.86
N ASN A 143 -11.21 -7.83 19.46
CA ASN A 143 -11.54 -8.94 20.34
C ASN A 143 -10.24 -9.58 20.87
N SER A 144 -10.28 -10.10 22.10
CA SER A 144 -9.09 -10.63 22.80
C SER A 144 -8.43 -11.87 22.18
N ASN A 145 -9.00 -12.38 21.08
CA ASN A 145 -8.49 -13.53 20.33
C ASN A 145 -7.96 -13.16 18.93
N SER A 146 -8.11 -11.90 18.49
CA SER A 146 -7.42 -11.40 17.31
C SER A 146 -5.98 -11.05 17.64
N LEU A 147 -5.13 -11.15 16.63
CA LEU A 147 -3.76 -10.69 16.69
C LEU A 147 -3.81 -9.17 16.63
N SER A 148 -3.97 -8.51 17.78
CA SER A 148 -3.80 -7.07 17.87
C SER A 148 -2.34 -6.75 17.55
N PRO A 149 -2.05 -5.94 16.50
CA PRO A 149 -0.69 -5.67 16.10
C PRO A 149 -0.01 -4.94 17.25
N ASN A 150 1.08 -5.52 17.71
CA ASN A 150 1.95 -4.83 18.62
C ASN A 150 2.93 -3.99 17.80
N GLU A 151 3.34 -2.86 18.37
CA GLU A 151 4.29 -1.95 17.73
C GLU A 151 5.61 -2.63 17.33
N GLY A 152 6.13 -3.54 18.15
CA GLY A 152 7.39 -4.22 17.88
C GLY A 152 7.37 -5.11 16.62
N ASN A 153 6.26 -5.79 16.38
CA ASN A 153 6.06 -6.66 15.22
C ASN A 153 5.93 -5.83 13.94
N MET A 154 5.16 -4.75 13.99
CA MET A 154 4.97 -3.85 12.86
C MET A 154 6.26 -3.11 12.51
N LEU A 155 7.07 -2.71 13.50
CA LEU A 155 8.40 -2.13 13.29
C LEU A 155 9.38 -3.13 12.66
N ARG A 156 9.32 -4.42 13.04
CA ARG A 156 10.10 -5.49 12.40
C ARG A 156 9.68 -5.70 10.95
N LEU A 157 8.37 -5.66 10.67
CA LEU A 157 7.84 -5.79 9.32
C LEU A 157 8.33 -4.64 8.44
N VAL A 158 8.22 -3.39 8.89
CA VAL A 158 8.77 -2.23 8.17
C VAL A 158 10.27 -2.39 7.92
N SER A 159 11.03 -2.80 8.93
CA SER A 159 12.48 -3.02 8.79
C SER A 159 12.80 -4.09 7.74
N SER A 160 11.98 -5.14 7.62
CA SER A 160 12.17 -6.19 6.61
C SER A 160 11.91 -5.72 5.18
N LEU A 161 11.11 -4.66 5.01
CA LEU A 161 10.74 -4.12 3.70
C LEU A 161 11.70 -3.02 3.20
N LEU A 162 12.48 -2.44 4.12
CA LEU A 162 13.44 -1.38 3.82
C LEU A 162 14.87 -1.88 3.58
N ASN A 163 15.18 -3.12 3.97
CA ASN A 163 16.47 -3.79 3.75
C ASN A 163 16.43 -4.68 2.51
#